data_AF-A0A5D2P330-F1
#
_entry.id   AF-A0A5D2P330-F1
#
_cell.length_a   1.000
_cell.length_b   1.000
_cell.length_c   1.000
_cell.angle_alpha   90.00
_cell.angle_beta   90.00
_cell.angle_gamma   90.00
#
_symmetry.space_group_name_H-M   'P 1'
#
loop_
_entity.id
_entity.type
_entity.pdbx_description
1 polymer ?
#
loop_
_entity_poly.entity_id
_entity_poly.type
_entity_poly.pdbx_seq_one_letter_code
_entity_poly.pdbx_strand_id
1 'polypeptide(L)'
;MGYTPGSALGKEGSGRVEPVGLDIRRSRAGIGREDPLKEKRKREKIEFERKKKNEEALMAEFGSWQKSQWRSRRVVVNYKKAKAAVDQLENKEFVVPKKHEEEEEGGQDEEEEEEEVTEEDLQDIVMKLRDEYQYCPFCGIQYESMEALFSSCPGTNEDDH
;
A
#
# COMPACT_ATOMS: atom_id res chain seq x y z
N MET A 1 51.59 62.92 12.88
CA MET A 1 50.62 61.81 12.76
C MET A 1 50.57 61.45 11.29
N GLY A 2 51.28 60.39 10.90
CA GLY A 2 51.48 60.06 9.49
C GLY A 2 51.14 58.59 9.26
N TYR A 3 50.38 58.33 8.21
CA TYR A 3 50.28 57.00 7.63
C TYR A 3 51.69 56.54 7.21
N THR A 4 52.13 55.38 7.71
CA THR A 4 53.35 54.72 7.22
C THR A 4 52.96 53.73 6.12
N PRO A 5 53.52 53.86 4.90
CA PRO A 5 53.23 52.94 3.80
C PRO A 5 53.51 51.49 4.23
N GLY A 6 52.51 50.62 4.10
CA GLY A 6 52.60 49.20 4.49
C GLY A 6 52.08 48.87 5.90
N SER A 7 51.65 49.85 6.69
CA SER A 7 51.02 49.59 7.99
C SER A 7 49.49 49.47 7.89
N ALA A 8 48.91 48.64 8.75
CA ALA A 8 47.48 48.45 8.86
C ALA A 8 46.75 49.75 9.21
N LEU A 9 45.64 50.02 8.53
CA LEU A 9 44.80 51.20 8.77
C LEU A 9 44.08 51.08 10.13
N GLY A 10 44.12 52.14 10.95
CA GLY A 10 43.42 52.22 12.24
C GLY A 10 44.34 52.54 13.42
N LYS A 11 43.79 53.08 14.52
CA LYS A 11 44.55 53.54 15.69
C LYS A 11 45.33 52.41 16.40
N GLU A 12 44.85 51.17 16.27
CA GLU A 12 45.48 49.96 16.82
C GLU A 12 46.11 49.07 15.73
N GLY A 13 46.17 49.53 14.47
CA GLY A 13 46.66 48.70 13.37
C GLY A 13 45.79 47.47 13.09
N SER A 14 44.49 47.54 13.38
CA SER A 14 43.52 46.44 13.23
C SER A 14 42.94 46.29 11.82
N GLY A 15 43.21 47.22 10.91
CA GLY A 15 42.76 47.15 9.52
C GLY A 15 43.57 46.18 8.67
N ARG A 16 43.04 45.81 7.50
CA ARG A 16 43.79 45.02 6.53
C ARG A 16 44.92 45.85 5.91
N VAL A 17 46.11 45.27 5.88
CA VAL A 17 47.29 45.81 5.19
C VAL A 17 47.17 45.57 3.68
N GLU A 18 46.68 44.39 3.31
CA GLU A 18 46.52 44.00 1.92
C GLU A 18 45.17 44.50 1.36
N PRO A 19 45.16 45.06 0.15
CA PRO A 19 43.93 45.44 -0.52
C PRO A 19 43.03 44.22 -0.71
N VAL A 20 41.71 44.44 -0.64
CA VAL A 20 40.74 43.37 -0.89
C VAL A 20 40.95 42.83 -2.30
N GLY A 21 41.32 41.55 -2.41
CA GLY A 21 41.46 40.86 -3.69
C GLY A 21 40.15 40.93 -4.47
N LEU A 22 40.23 41.39 -5.72
CA LEU A 22 39.09 41.43 -6.63
C LEU A 22 39.16 40.23 -7.58
N ASP A 23 38.26 39.27 -7.38
CA ASP A 23 38.06 38.17 -8.33
C ASP A 23 37.22 38.67 -9.52
N ILE A 24 37.91 39.19 -10.53
CA ILE A 24 37.28 39.67 -11.76
C ILE A 24 36.78 38.46 -12.58
N ARG A 25 35.53 38.08 -12.39
CA ARG A 25 34.85 37.11 -13.25
C ARG A 25 34.68 37.71 -14.66
N ARG A 26 35.23 37.06 -15.67
CA ARG A 26 35.13 37.46 -17.10
C ARG A 26 33.81 37.04 -17.77
N SER A 27 32.89 36.42 -17.03
CA SER A 27 31.57 36.03 -17.54
C SER A 27 30.61 37.21 -17.56
N ARG A 28 29.72 37.28 -18.57
CA ARG A 28 28.61 38.27 -18.62
C ARG A 28 27.46 37.98 -17.64
N ALA A 29 27.59 36.95 -16.81
CA ALA A 29 26.61 36.62 -15.77
C ALA A 29 26.78 37.57 -14.58
N GLY A 30 25.66 38.07 -14.03
CA GLY A 30 25.68 38.96 -12.87
C GLY A 30 26.36 38.33 -11.64
N ILE A 31 26.95 39.18 -10.80
CA ILE A 31 27.54 38.78 -9.52
C ILE A 31 26.45 38.06 -8.70
N GLY A 32 26.75 36.85 -8.20
CA GLY A 32 25.82 36.01 -7.44
C GLY A 32 25.07 34.95 -8.25
N ARG A 33 25.19 34.92 -9.59
CA ARG A 33 24.65 33.81 -10.39
C ARG A 33 25.67 32.68 -10.57
N GLU A 34 25.20 31.44 -10.44
CA GLU A 34 25.96 30.24 -10.76
C GLU A 34 26.15 30.10 -12.28
N ASP A 35 27.15 29.31 -12.69
CA ASP A 35 27.31 28.96 -14.10
C ASP A 35 26.02 28.32 -14.64
N PRO A 36 25.50 28.75 -15.80
CA PRO A 36 24.26 28.21 -16.38
C PRO A 36 24.26 26.69 -16.52
N LEU A 37 25.42 26.07 -16.72
CA LEU A 37 25.59 24.62 -16.77
C LEU A 37 25.37 23.94 -15.42
N LYS A 38 25.80 24.56 -14.32
CA LYS A 38 25.59 24.05 -12.96
C LYS A 38 24.12 24.18 -12.57
N GLU A 39 23.49 25.30 -12.92
CA GLU A 39 22.07 25.52 -12.66
C GLU A 39 21.18 24.53 -13.43
N LYS A 40 21.47 24.28 -14.72
CA LYS A 40 20.78 23.26 -15.52
C LYS A 40 20.93 21.87 -14.91
N ARG A 41 22.15 21.46 -14.55
CA ARG A 41 22.41 20.15 -13.92
C ARG A 41 21.66 19.98 -12.60
N LYS A 42 21.55 21.04 -11.78
CA LYS A 42 20.76 21.00 -10.53
C LYS A 42 19.27 20.82 -10.83
N ARG A 43 18.73 21.55 -11.82
CA ARG A 43 17.32 21.42 -12.23
C ARG A 43 17.02 20.00 -12.73
N GLU A 44 17.87 19.45 -13.59
CA GLU A 44 17.71 18.08 -14.12
C GLU A 44 17.72 17.02 -13.01
N LYS A 45 18.60 17.16 -12.01
CA LYS A 45 18.63 16.26 -10.84
C LYS A 45 17.34 16.30 -10.04
N ILE A 46 16.84 17.51 -9.74
CA ILE A 46 15.58 17.70 -9.01
C ILE A 46 14.42 17.09 -9.79
N GLU A 47 14.40 17.29 -11.12
CA GLU A 47 13.35 16.77 -11.99
C GLU A 47 13.40 15.24 -12.09
N PHE A 48 14.60 14.66 -12.16
CA PHE A 48 14.81 13.21 -12.13
C PHE A 48 14.37 12.60 -10.80
N GLU A 49 14.76 13.19 -9.67
CA GLU A 49 14.33 12.73 -8.34
C GLU A 49 12.81 12.83 -8.17
N ARG A 50 12.19 13.90 -8.68
CA ARG A 50 10.73 14.05 -8.66
C ARG A 50 10.04 13.00 -9.51
N LYS A 51 10.55 12.70 -10.72
CA LYS A 51 10.02 11.63 -11.58
C LYS A 51 10.12 10.28 -10.90
N LYS A 52 11.30 9.96 -10.34
CA LYS A 52 11.53 8.70 -9.61
C LYS A 52 10.55 8.55 -8.43
N LYS A 53 10.37 9.59 -7.62
CA LYS A 53 9.40 9.58 -6.51
C LYS A 53 7.96 9.40 -7.00
N ASN A 54 7.59 10.04 -8.11
CA ASN A 54 6.26 9.86 -8.69
C ASN A 54 6.04 8.42 -9.19
N GLU A 55 7.04 7.83 -9.86
CA GLU A 55 6.98 6.43 -10.31
C GLU A 55 6.87 5.46 -9.14
N GLU A 56 7.67 5.65 -8.08
CA GLU A 56 7.60 4.87 -6.84
C GLU A 56 6.22 4.99 -6.18
N ALA A 57 5.65 6.20 -6.11
CA ALA A 57 4.31 6.42 -5.57
C ALA A 57 3.22 5.72 -6.41
N LEU A 58 3.32 5.82 -7.74
CA LEU A 58 2.37 5.18 -8.66
C LEU A 58 2.40 3.65 -8.52
N MET A 59 3.60 3.05 -8.39
CA MET A 59 3.74 1.61 -8.18
C MET A 59 3.19 1.17 -6.82
N ALA A 60 3.42 1.96 -5.76
CA ALA A 60 2.88 1.67 -4.43
C ALA A 60 1.34 1.73 -4.43
N GLU A 61 0.77 2.73 -5.09
CA GLU A 61 -0.68 2.88 -5.24
C GLU A 61 -1.29 1.73 -6.05
N PHE A 62 -0.68 1.33 -7.16
CA PHE A 62 -1.15 0.19 -7.96
C PHE A 62 -1.16 -1.11 -7.15
N GLY A 63 -0.10 -1.38 -6.38
CA GLY A 63 -0.05 -2.53 -5.49
C GLY A 63 -1.12 -2.48 -4.38
N SER A 64 -1.48 -1.29 -3.92
CA SER A 64 -2.56 -1.10 -2.94
C SER A 64 -3.94 -1.38 -3.53
N TRP A 65 -4.17 -0.96 -4.78
CA TRP A 65 -5.44 -1.16 -5.47
C TRP A 65 -5.70 -2.64 -5.77
N GLN A 66 -4.68 -3.34 -6.29
CA GLN A 66 -4.78 -4.78 -6.47
C GLN A 66 -5.11 -5.47 -5.14
N LYS A 67 -4.36 -5.21 -4.07
CA LYS A 67 -4.63 -5.79 -2.74
C LYS A 67 -6.06 -5.53 -2.26
N SER A 68 -6.61 -4.33 -2.49
CA SER A 68 -7.99 -4.00 -2.13
C SER A 68 -9.00 -4.83 -2.92
N GLN A 69 -8.80 -4.99 -4.23
CA GLN A 69 -9.67 -5.83 -5.04
C GLN A 69 -9.61 -7.30 -4.63
N TRP A 70 -8.40 -7.82 -4.37
CA TRP A 70 -8.24 -9.20 -3.87
C TRP A 70 -8.95 -9.40 -2.54
N ARG A 71 -8.88 -8.43 -1.62
CA ARG A 71 -9.61 -8.47 -0.34
C ARG A 71 -11.11 -8.51 -0.53
N SER A 72 -11.68 -7.59 -1.30
CA SER A 72 -13.13 -7.57 -1.59
C SER A 72 -13.59 -8.87 -2.24
N ARG A 73 -12.88 -9.35 -3.27
CA ARG A 73 -13.22 -10.62 -3.92
C ARG A 73 -13.10 -11.83 -2.98
N ARG A 74 -12.13 -11.81 -2.06
CA ARG A 74 -11.94 -12.86 -1.05
C ARG A 74 -13.13 -12.91 -0.08
N VAL A 75 -13.64 -11.76 0.36
CA VAL A 75 -14.84 -11.68 1.21
C VAL A 75 -16.03 -12.37 0.54
N VAL A 76 -16.32 -12.03 -0.73
CA VAL A 76 -17.42 -12.64 -1.49
C VAL A 76 -17.26 -14.16 -1.61
N VAL A 77 -16.05 -14.63 -1.97
CA VAL A 77 -15.78 -16.06 -2.13
C VAL A 77 -15.96 -16.81 -0.81
N ASN A 78 -15.47 -16.26 0.30
CA ASN A 78 -15.61 -16.88 1.61
C ASN A 78 -17.05 -16.93 2.08
N TYR A 79 -17.81 -15.86 1.85
CA TYR A 79 -19.22 -15.81 2.19
C TYR A 79 -20.00 -16.89 1.44
N LYS A 80 -19.77 -17.02 0.12
CA LYS A 80 -20.39 -18.08 -0.69
C LYS A 80 -20.06 -19.48 -0.17
N LYS A 81 -18.79 -19.73 0.22
CA LYS A 81 -18.39 -21.01 0.83
C LYS A 81 -19.09 -21.28 2.15
N ALA A 82 -19.16 -20.27 3.01
CA ALA A 82 -19.76 -20.40 4.33
C ALA A 82 -21.29 -20.57 4.24
N LYS A 83 -21.95 -19.83 3.35
CA LYS A 83 -23.37 -20.03 3.01
C LYS A 83 -23.65 -21.45 2.52
N ALA A 84 -22.84 -21.95 1.58
CA ALA A 84 -22.96 -23.32 1.10
C ALA A 84 -22.78 -24.36 2.22
N ALA A 85 -21.88 -24.13 3.18
CA ALA A 85 -21.72 -25.00 4.34
C ALA A 85 -22.95 -24.98 5.26
N VAL A 86 -23.56 -23.80 5.49
CA VAL A 86 -24.83 -23.69 6.23
C VAL A 86 -25.92 -24.49 5.52
N ASP A 87 -26.11 -24.28 4.22
CA ASP A 87 -27.14 -24.98 3.44
C ASP A 87 -26.98 -26.52 3.51
N GLN A 88 -25.72 -27.01 3.48
CA GLN A 88 -25.41 -28.43 3.65
C GLN A 88 -25.75 -28.95 5.04
N LEU A 89 -25.42 -28.20 6.10
CA LEU A 89 -25.64 -28.60 7.49
C LEU A 89 -27.12 -28.50 7.90
N GLU A 90 -27.87 -27.58 7.30
CA GLU A 90 -29.32 -27.42 7.50
C GLU A 90 -30.16 -28.51 6.83
N ASN A 91 -29.54 -29.48 6.13
CA ASN A 91 -30.22 -30.51 5.35
C ASN A 91 -31.27 -29.93 4.39
N LYS A 92 -31.00 -28.76 3.79
CA LYS A 92 -31.77 -28.27 2.66
C LYS A 92 -31.41 -29.18 1.49
N GLU A 93 -32.34 -30.04 1.08
CA GLU A 93 -32.14 -31.01 -0.01
C GLU A 93 -31.42 -30.34 -1.19
N PHE A 94 -30.18 -30.75 -1.42
CA PHE A 94 -29.40 -30.29 -2.55
C PHE A 94 -30.07 -30.83 -3.81
N VAL A 95 -30.81 -29.99 -4.54
CA VAL A 95 -31.14 -30.27 -5.94
C VAL A 95 -29.80 -30.26 -6.67
N VAL A 96 -29.22 -31.43 -6.85
CA VAL A 96 -27.96 -31.63 -7.58
C VAL A 96 -28.12 -30.98 -8.96
N PRO A 97 -27.43 -29.87 -9.27
CA PRO A 97 -27.30 -29.43 -10.64
C PRO A 97 -26.47 -30.50 -11.34
N LYS A 98 -27.01 -31.06 -12.42
CA LYS A 98 -26.31 -32.05 -13.24
C LYS A 98 -24.96 -31.46 -13.66
N LYS A 99 -23.86 -32.05 -13.18
CA LYS A 99 -22.54 -31.87 -13.80
C LYS A 99 -22.65 -32.38 -15.24
N HIS A 100 -22.69 -31.45 -16.19
CA HIS A 100 -22.31 -31.77 -17.57
C HIS A 100 -20.79 -31.79 -17.59
N GLU A 101 -20.22 -32.96 -17.84
CA GLU A 101 -18.79 -33.16 -18.06
C GLU A 101 -18.41 -32.60 -19.43
N GLU A 102 -18.18 -31.29 -19.55
CA GLU A 102 -17.41 -30.73 -20.67
C GLU A 102 -16.54 -29.59 -20.14
N GLU A 103 -15.23 -29.76 -20.29
CA GLU A 103 -14.26 -28.67 -20.25
C GLU A 103 -14.73 -27.59 -21.24
N GLU A 104 -14.93 -26.35 -20.81
CA GLU A 104 -14.58 -25.13 -21.54
C GLU A 104 -14.77 -23.91 -20.64
N GLU A 105 -13.89 -22.94 -20.84
CA GLU A 105 -13.87 -21.63 -20.20
C GLU A 105 -15.23 -20.91 -20.37
N GLY A 106 -15.76 -20.36 -19.28
CA GLY A 106 -16.94 -19.50 -19.39
C GLY A 106 -17.39 -19.03 -18.02
N GLY A 107 -17.28 -17.74 -17.76
CA GLY A 107 -17.85 -17.12 -16.58
C GLY A 107 -19.35 -17.40 -16.53
N GLN A 108 -19.78 -18.12 -15.48
CA GLN A 108 -21.15 -18.06 -15.03
C GLN A 108 -21.28 -16.84 -14.13
N ASP A 109 -21.51 -15.71 -14.79
CA ASP A 109 -22.41 -14.66 -14.31
C ASP A 109 -23.79 -15.30 -14.20
N GLU A 110 -24.04 -15.97 -13.08
CA GLU A 110 -25.41 -16.09 -12.59
C GLU A 110 -25.72 -14.75 -11.93
N GLU A 111 -26.52 -13.94 -12.65
CA GLU A 111 -27.23 -12.77 -12.14
C GLU A 111 -28.19 -13.19 -11.00
N GLU A 112 -27.64 -13.63 -9.88
CA GLU A 112 -28.34 -13.64 -8.59
C GLU A 112 -27.96 -12.33 -7.92
N GLU A 113 -28.97 -11.49 -7.66
CA GLU A 113 -28.89 -10.20 -6.96
C GLU A 113 -27.55 -10.01 -6.27
N GLU A 114 -26.72 -9.10 -6.82
CA GLU A 114 -25.50 -8.63 -6.17
C GLU A 114 -25.91 -7.90 -4.87
N GLU A 115 -26.35 -8.64 -3.85
CA GLU A 115 -26.21 -8.20 -2.48
C GLU A 115 -24.72 -7.94 -2.32
N GLU A 116 -24.36 -6.67 -2.16
CA GLU A 116 -22.99 -6.25 -1.89
C GLU A 116 -22.53 -6.96 -0.62
N VAL A 117 -21.93 -8.15 -0.77
CA VAL A 117 -21.51 -8.96 0.36
C VAL A 117 -20.44 -8.19 1.11
N THR A 118 -20.80 -7.72 2.30
CA THR A 118 -19.91 -6.96 3.16
C THR A 118 -19.05 -7.89 4.02
N GLU A 119 -18.01 -7.33 4.63
CA GLU A 119 -17.22 -8.06 5.63
C GLU A 119 -18.06 -8.47 6.85
N GLU A 120 -19.10 -7.70 7.18
CA GLU A 120 -20.02 -7.98 8.29
C GLU A 120 -20.88 -9.20 7.98
N ASP A 121 -21.41 -9.32 6.76
CA ASP A 121 -22.22 -10.48 6.35
C ASP A 121 -21.42 -11.79 6.41
N LEU A 122 -20.12 -11.73 6.04
CA LEU A 122 -19.21 -12.85 6.19
C LEU A 122 -19.02 -13.23 7.67
N GLN A 123 -18.81 -12.25 8.54
CA GLN A 123 -18.65 -12.49 9.97
C GLN A 123 -19.91 -13.11 10.57
N ASP A 124 -21.09 -12.60 10.24
CA ASP A 124 -22.37 -13.10 10.75
C ASP A 124 -22.61 -14.56 10.36
N ILE A 125 -22.36 -14.94 9.10
CA ILE A 125 -22.48 -16.34 8.67
C ILE A 125 -21.43 -17.23 9.35
N VAL A 126 -20.18 -16.75 9.47
CA VAL A 126 -19.12 -17.51 10.15
C VAL A 126 -19.48 -17.74 11.62
N MET A 127 -20.03 -16.73 12.30
CA MET A 127 -20.48 -16.86 13.69
C MET A 127 -21.62 -17.86 13.82
N LYS A 128 -22.63 -17.82 12.93
CA LYS A 128 -23.70 -18.84 12.90
C LYS A 128 -23.14 -20.26 12.75
N LEU A 129 -22.20 -20.48 11.83
CA LEU A 129 -21.54 -21.78 11.66
C LEU A 129 -20.82 -22.27 12.92
N ARG A 130 -20.16 -21.36 13.64
CA ARG A 130 -19.39 -21.70 14.85
C ARG A 130 -20.29 -21.91 16.06
N ASP A 131 -21.33 -21.10 16.22
CA ASP A 131 -22.20 -21.14 17.39
C ASP A 131 -23.21 -22.28 17.33
N GLU A 132 -23.83 -22.50 16.16
CA GLU A 132 -24.89 -23.50 15.99
C GLU A 132 -24.33 -24.87 15.61
N TYR A 133 -23.33 -24.90 14.73
CA TYR A 133 -22.81 -26.15 14.15
C TYR A 133 -21.43 -26.54 14.64
N GLN A 134 -20.77 -25.69 15.44
CA GLN A 134 -19.39 -25.87 15.88
C GLN A 134 -18.46 -26.16 14.70
N TYR A 135 -18.73 -25.51 13.56
CA TYR A 135 -18.00 -25.71 12.32
C TYR A 135 -17.15 -24.49 11.98
N CYS A 136 -15.89 -24.70 11.61
CA CYS A 136 -15.06 -23.63 11.07
C CYS A 136 -14.93 -23.78 9.55
N PRO A 137 -15.44 -22.83 8.74
CA PRO A 137 -15.34 -22.89 7.29
C PRO A 137 -13.90 -22.74 6.76
N PHE A 138 -12.99 -22.19 7.58
CA PHE A 138 -11.59 -22.02 7.22
C PHE A 138 -10.73 -23.25 7.55
N CYS A 139 -10.97 -23.91 8.69
CA CYS A 139 -10.35 -25.22 8.98
C CYS A 139 -10.94 -26.34 8.12
N GLY A 140 -12.21 -26.22 7.72
CA GLY A 140 -12.97 -27.29 7.08
C GLY A 140 -13.34 -28.43 8.03
N ILE A 141 -13.46 -28.16 9.34
CA ILE A 141 -13.66 -29.16 10.38
C ILE A 141 -14.86 -28.78 11.25
N GLN A 142 -15.68 -29.77 11.59
CA GLN A 142 -16.70 -29.70 12.63
C GLN A 142 -16.12 -30.23 13.94
N TYR A 143 -16.24 -29.44 15.01
CA TYR A 143 -15.75 -29.78 16.33
C TYR A 143 -16.84 -30.46 17.17
N GLU A 144 -16.42 -31.25 18.15
CA GLU A 144 -17.34 -31.99 19.03
C GLU A 144 -18.05 -31.08 20.06
N SER A 145 -17.46 -29.92 20.37
CA SER A 145 -18.00 -28.95 21.31
C SER A 145 -17.48 -27.54 21.04
N MET A 146 -18.16 -26.55 21.62
CA MET A 146 -17.73 -25.16 21.55
C MET A 146 -16.35 -24.95 22.21
N GLU A 147 -16.05 -25.66 23.28
CA GLU A 147 -14.75 -25.60 23.97
C GLU A 147 -13.61 -26.18 23.11
N ALA A 148 -13.89 -27.28 22.40
CA ALA A 148 -12.94 -27.87 21.45
C ALA A 148 -12.66 -26.90 20.28
N LEU A 149 -13.70 -26.24 19.78
CA LEU A 149 -13.57 -25.21 18.74
C LEU A 149 -12.68 -24.05 19.21
N PHE A 150 -12.91 -23.48 20.40
CA PHE A 150 -12.10 -22.35 20.89
C PHE A 150 -10.65 -22.70 21.20
N SER A 151 -10.36 -23.94 21.60
CA SER A 151 -9.01 -24.36 21.96
C SER A 151 -8.16 -24.82 20.78
N SER A 152 -8.79 -25.30 19.70
CA SER A 152 -8.09 -25.87 18.54
C SER A 152 -8.14 -24.99 17.28
N CYS A 153 -9.17 -24.16 17.11
CA CYS A 153 -9.28 -23.27 15.96
C CYS A 153 -8.45 -22.01 16.18
N PRO A 154 -7.53 -21.64 15.26
CA PRO A 154 -6.59 -20.54 15.47
C PRO A 154 -7.23 -19.15 15.43
N GLY A 155 -8.42 -19.01 14.85
CA GLY A 155 -9.14 -17.73 14.86
C GLY A 155 -10.52 -17.82 14.21
N THR A 156 -11.14 -16.66 13.97
CA THR A 156 -12.41 -16.54 13.23
C THR A 156 -12.21 -16.02 11.82
N ASN A 157 -11.02 -15.53 11.47
CA ASN A 157 -10.72 -15.00 10.14
C ASN A 157 -9.87 -15.99 9.35
N GLU A 158 -9.97 -15.93 8.02
CA GLU A 158 -9.16 -16.79 7.14
C GLU A 158 -7.65 -16.56 7.35
N ASP A 159 -7.22 -15.34 7.65
CA ASP A 159 -5.79 -15.02 7.84
C ASP A 159 -5.15 -15.70 9.07
N ASP A 160 -5.97 -16.23 9.99
CA ASP A 160 -5.49 -16.96 11.17
C ASP A 160 -5.24 -18.46 10.89
N HIS A 161 -5.64 -18.97 9.71
CA HIS A 161 -5.66 -20.38 9.35
C HIS A 161 -4.69 -20.72 8.21
#